data_AF-A0A5D4JJH1-F1
#
_entry.id   AF-A0A5D4JJH1-F1
#
_cell.length_a   1.000
_cell.length_b   1.000
_cell.length_c   1.000
_cell.angle_alpha   90.00
_cell.angle_beta   90.00
_cell.angle_gamma   90.00
#
_symmetry.space_group_name_H-M   'P 1'
#
loop_
_entity.id
_entity.type
_entity.pdbx_description
1 polymer ?
#
loop_
_entity_poly.entity_id
_entity_poly.type
_entity_poly.pdbx_seq_one_letter_code
_entity_poly.pdbx_strand_id
1 'polypeptide(L)'
;MLTTTKASTRSFGPSLCPAEEAYDFEHFRNRLARPEVLAHAVAVRVFRAPLLAVPVGGPRRGGYMSFDLLSLAIGARDLLTNRPGFPDLRVRWSPYRDTCHTVEWGDPAPGWWEDDAVFGRFYGYSESAITSFVGARPQTPSSATSTPCSPTAS
;
A
#
# COMPACT_ATOMS: atom_id res chain seq x y z
N MET A 1 -10.23 47.69 23.11
CA MET A 1 -10.34 46.22 23.16
C MET A 1 -10.07 45.69 21.75
N LEU A 2 -8.93 45.05 21.52
CA LEU A 2 -8.56 44.45 20.24
C LEU A 2 -8.78 42.94 20.34
N THR A 3 -9.82 42.44 19.67
CA THR A 3 -10.08 41.01 19.50
C THR A 3 -9.07 40.45 18.50
N THR A 4 -8.07 39.72 19.01
CA THR A 4 -7.13 38.97 18.18
C THR A 4 -7.83 37.70 17.68
N THR A 5 -8.20 37.68 16.41
CA THR A 5 -8.71 36.47 15.74
C THR A 5 -7.56 35.47 15.64
N LYS A 6 -7.66 34.35 16.36
CA LYS A 6 -6.69 33.26 16.31
C LYS A 6 -6.75 32.62 14.92
N ALA A 7 -5.78 32.93 14.07
CA ALA A 7 -5.66 32.28 12.77
C ALA A 7 -5.45 30.78 13.00
N SER A 8 -6.45 29.98 12.62
CA SER A 8 -6.32 28.53 12.57
C SER A 8 -5.33 28.20 11.47
N THR A 9 -4.09 27.88 11.84
CA THR A 9 -3.11 27.30 10.93
C THR A 9 -3.70 26.01 10.38
N ARG A 10 -4.16 26.03 9.12
CA ARG A 10 -4.47 24.80 8.41
C ARG A 10 -3.19 23.98 8.38
N SER A 11 -3.20 22.84 9.07
CA SER A 11 -2.16 21.84 8.89
C SER A 11 -2.20 21.39 7.43
N PHE A 12 -1.09 21.57 6.72
CA PHE A 12 -0.87 20.99 5.38
C PHE A 12 -0.38 19.53 5.47
N GLY A 13 -0.27 18.98 6.69
CA GLY A 13 0.12 17.60 6.92
C GLY A 13 -1.00 16.61 6.61
N PRO A 14 -0.68 15.31 6.64
CA PRO A 14 -1.71 14.28 6.53
C PRO A 14 -2.75 14.42 7.64
N SER A 15 -3.95 13.90 7.38
CA SER A 15 -5.04 13.82 8.36
C SER A 15 -5.72 12.47 8.25
N LEU A 16 -6.40 12.03 9.31
CA LEU A 16 -7.25 10.84 9.25
C LEU A 16 -8.69 11.23 8.93
N CYS A 17 -9.37 10.37 8.19
CA CYS A 17 -10.83 10.38 8.04
C CYS A 17 -11.37 8.94 8.08
N PRO A 18 -12.70 8.75 8.13
CA PRO A 18 -13.33 7.42 8.08
C PRO A 18 -12.82 6.58 6.90
N ALA A 19 -12.69 5.27 7.12
CA ALA A 19 -12.15 4.35 6.13
C ALA A 19 -12.93 4.39 4.80
N GLU A 20 -14.24 4.54 4.89
CA GLU A 20 -15.18 4.57 3.77
C GLU A 20 -14.99 5.79 2.86
N GLU A 21 -14.28 6.83 3.32
CA GLU A 21 -13.92 7.98 2.48
C GLU A 21 -12.75 7.68 1.53
N ALA A 22 -11.99 6.60 1.76
CA ALA A 22 -10.85 6.25 0.91
C ALA A 22 -11.30 5.78 -0.48
N TYR A 23 -10.61 6.25 -1.52
CA TYR A 23 -10.95 5.90 -2.90
C TYR A 23 -10.82 4.41 -3.22
N ASP A 24 -9.95 3.73 -2.49
CA ASP A 24 -9.66 2.30 -2.59
C ASP A 24 -10.41 1.47 -1.56
N PHE A 25 -11.36 2.03 -0.80
CA PHE A 25 -12.08 1.28 0.23
C PHE A 25 -12.81 0.07 -0.34
N GLU A 26 -13.66 0.27 -1.35
CA GLU A 26 -14.39 -0.83 -2.00
C GLU A 26 -13.45 -1.79 -2.73
N HIS A 27 -12.27 -1.32 -3.17
CA HIS A 27 -11.26 -2.19 -3.75
C HIS A 27 -10.77 -3.22 -2.73
N PHE A 28 -10.46 -2.79 -1.50
CA PHE A 28 -10.02 -3.67 -0.43
C PHE A 28 -11.16 -4.54 0.12
N ARG A 29 -12.33 -3.94 0.39
CA ARG A 29 -13.50 -4.64 0.92
C ARG A 29 -13.86 -5.89 0.12
N ASN A 30 -13.82 -5.79 -1.20
CA ASN A 30 -14.20 -6.88 -2.09
C ASN A 30 -13.11 -7.94 -2.32
N ARG A 31 -11.87 -7.69 -1.88
CA ARG A 31 -10.72 -8.57 -2.17
C ARG A 31 -10.05 -9.15 -0.94
N LEU A 32 -10.32 -8.64 0.26
CA LEU A 32 -9.75 -9.21 1.49
C LEU A 32 -10.39 -10.56 1.81
N ALA A 33 -9.57 -11.52 2.26
CA ALA A 33 -10.04 -12.82 2.75
C ALA A 33 -10.91 -12.68 4.01
N ARG A 34 -10.65 -11.64 4.81
CA ARG A 34 -11.37 -11.30 6.05
C ARG A 34 -11.70 -9.82 6.04
N PRO A 35 -12.81 -9.39 5.42
CA PRO A 35 -13.18 -7.98 5.36
C PRO A 35 -13.42 -7.34 6.74
N GLU A 36 -13.62 -8.14 7.79
CA GLU A 36 -13.84 -7.67 9.17
C GLU A 36 -12.67 -6.84 9.72
N VAL A 37 -11.45 -7.03 9.18
CA VAL A 37 -10.29 -6.21 9.54
C VAL A 37 -10.49 -4.73 9.25
N LEU A 38 -11.42 -4.39 8.34
CA LEU A 38 -11.73 -3.00 7.99
C LEU A 38 -12.40 -2.23 9.12
N ALA A 39 -12.91 -2.90 10.17
CA ALA A 39 -13.48 -2.25 11.35
C ALA A 39 -12.47 -1.33 12.10
N HIS A 40 -11.16 -1.56 11.90
CA HIS A 40 -10.09 -0.73 12.47
C HIS A 40 -9.30 0.04 11.40
N ALA A 41 -9.71 -0.02 10.14
CA ALA A 41 -9.08 0.73 9.07
C ALA A 41 -9.35 2.23 9.19
N VAL A 42 -8.47 3.02 8.60
CA VAL A 42 -8.59 4.47 8.51
C VAL A 42 -8.14 4.95 7.15
N ALA A 43 -8.76 6.01 6.66
CA ALA A 43 -8.25 6.71 5.50
C ALA A 43 -7.18 7.71 5.93
N VAL A 44 -6.00 7.63 5.33
CA VAL A 44 -4.95 8.65 5.47
C VAL A 44 -5.11 9.61 4.30
N ARG A 45 -5.52 10.83 4.60
CA ARG A 45 -5.75 11.88 3.62
C ARG A 45 -4.55 12.82 3.54
N VAL A 46 -3.91 12.82 2.39
CA VAL A 46 -2.93 13.84 1.99
C VAL A 46 -3.65 14.80 1.02
N PHE A 47 -3.73 16.08 1.38
CA PHE A 47 -4.56 17.08 0.69
C PHE A 47 -6.03 16.62 0.52
N ARG A 48 -6.42 16.23 -0.69
CA ARG A 48 -7.79 15.81 -1.06
C ARG A 48 -7.88 14.32 -1.42
N ALA A 49 -6.78 13.58 -1.32
CA ALA A 49 -6.71 12.18 -1.73
C ALA A 49 -6.61 11.27 -0.49
N PRO A 50 -7.74 10.75 0.02
CA PRO A 50 -7.75 9.71 1.04
C PRO A 50 -7.43 8.34 0.44
N LEU A 51 -6.41 7.68 0.99
CA LEU A 51 -6.08 6.28 0.70
C LEU A 51 -6.20 5.43 1.96
N LEU A 52 -6.59 4.17 1.79
CA LEU A 52 -6.91 3.31 2.92
C LEU A 52 -5.64 2.73 3.55
N ALA A 53 -5.48 2.96 4.86
CA ALA A 53 -4.55 2.19 5.68
C ALA A 53 -5.30 1.00 6.28
N VAL A 54 -5.01 -0.21 5.79
CA VAL A 54 -5.64 -1.45 6.25
C VAL A 54 -4.81 -2.08 7.37
N PRO A 55 -5.39 -2.29 8.57
CA PRO A 55 -4.69 -2.85 9.72
C PRO A 55 -4.27 -4.29 9.47
N VAL A 56 -3.31 -4.78 10.25
CA VAL A 56 -3.08 -6.23 10.37
C VAL A 56 -4.24 -6.91 11.06
N GLY A 57 -4.45 -8.19 10.78
CA GLY A 57 -5.53 -8.97 11.37
C GLY A 57 -5.86 -10.22 10.56
N GLY A 58 -6.25 -11.30 11.25
CA GLY A 58 -6.47 -12.59 10.61
C GLY A 58 -5.22 -13.02 9.80
N PRO A 59 -5.34 -13.30 8.49
CA PRO A 59 -4.20 -13.68 7.66
C PRO A 59 -3.32 -12.50 7.20
N ARG A 60 -3.79 -11.24 7.35
CA ARG A 60 -3.03 -10.05 6.92
C ARG A 60 -1.93 -9.74 7.94
N ARG A 61 -0.69 -9.83 7.50
CA ARG A 61 0.51 -9.72 8.37
C ARG A 61 1.17 -8.35 8.36
N GLY A 62 0.93 -7.54 7.33
CA GLY A 62 1.51 -6.21 7.24
C GLY A 62 0.80 -5.33 6.22
N GLY A 63 1.33 -4.12 6.08
CA GLY A 63 0.85 -3.14 5.12
C GLY A 63 1.85 -2.01 4.95
N TYR A 64 1.68 -1.25 3.88
CA TYR A 64 2.46 -0.04 3.65
C TYR A 64 1.64 1.02 2.93
N MET A 65 2.11 2.26 3.01
CA MET A 65 1.63 3.38 2.21
C MET A 65 2.81 4.20 1.72
N SER A 66 2.80 4.57 0.45
CA SER A 66 3.87 5.35 -0.18
C SER A 66 3.58 6.85 -0.12
N PHE A 67 4.63 7.65 0.04
CA PHE A 67 4.58 9.11 0.13
C PHE A 67 5.71 9.75 -0.67
N ASP A 68 5.41 10.88 -1.30
CA ASP A 68 6.37 11.64 -2.12
C ASP A 68 7.33 12.49 -1.27
N LEU A 69 6.98 12.74 0.00
CA LEU A 69 7.77 13.57 0.90
C LEU A 69 7.96 12.87 2.25
N LEU A 70 9.18 12.93 2.79
CA LEU A 70 9.50 12.39 4.11
C LEU A 70 8.62 13.00 5.21
N SER A 71 8.34 14.29 5.16
CA SER A 71 7.48 14.97 6.15
C SER A 71 6.05 14.41 6.16
N LEU A 72 5.51 14.01 5.00
CA LEU A 72 4.20 13.36 4.92
C LEU A 72 4.25 11.94 5.48
N ALA A 73 5.30 11.18 5.18
CA ALA A 73 5.49 9.84 5.74
C ALA A 73 5.61 9.86 7.26
N ILE A 74 6.38 10.80 7.83
CA ILE A 74 6.49 10.98 9.28
C ILE A 74 5.11 11.34 9.87
N GLY A 75 4.42 12.33 9.29
CA GLY A 75 3.09 12.71 9.78
C GLY A 75 2.08 11.56 9.73
N ALA A 76 2.12 10.73 8.68
CA ALA A 76 1.24 9.57 8.58
C ALA A 76 1.58 8.48 9.60
N ARG A 77 2.87 8.19 9.83
CA ARG A 77 3.32 7.30 10.91
C ARG A 77 2.81 7.78 12.27
N ASP A 78 2.93 9.07 12.56
CA ASP A 78 2.51 9.62 13.84
C ASP A 78 0.99 9.51 14.03
N LEU A 79 0.20 9.70 12.97
CA LEU A 79 -1.25 9.50 12.99
C LEU A 79 -1.67 8.04 13.23
N LEU A 80 -0.89 7.08 12.73
CA LEU A 80 -1.16 5.65 12.90
C LEU A 80 -0.62 5.10 14.23
N THR A 81 0.27 5.84 14.90
CA THR A 81 0.86 5.42 16.17
C THR A 81 -0.22 5.21 17.23
N ASN A 82 -0.10 4.11 17.99
CA ASN A 82 -1.06 3.66 19.00
C ASN A 82 -2.47 3.32 18.48
N ARG A 83 -2.68 3.27 17.16
CA ARG A 83 -3.95 2.77 16.60
C ARG A 83 -3.97 1.24 16.58
N PRO A 84 -5.08 0.61 16.98
CA PRO A 84 -5.25 -0.84 16.87
C PRO A 84 -4.99 -1.33 15.45
N GLY A 85 -4.19 -2.39 15.31
CA GLY A 85 -3.91 -3.01 14.02
C GLY A 85 -2.76 -2.37 13.21
N PHE A 86 -2.02 -1.40 13.76
CA PHE A 86 -0.84 -0.81 13.13
C PHE A 86 0.43 -0.98 13.98
N PRO A 87 0.87 -2.22 14.28
CA PRO A 87 2.07 -2.46 15.06
C PRO A 87 3.34 -2.13 14.25
N ASP A 88 4.45 -1.90 14.96
CA ASP A 88 5.80 -1.80 14.42
C ASP A 88 5.96 -0.82 13.24
N LEU A 89 5.38 0.38 13.35
CA LEU A 89 5.43 1.40 12.32
C LEU A 89 6.87 1.89 12.01
N ARG A 90 7.25 1.77 10.74
CA ARG A 90 8.58 2.12 10.21
C ARG A 90 8.44 3.07 9.03
N VAL A 91 9.25 4.13 8.99
CA VAL A 91 9.46 4.91 7.76
C VAL A 91 10.69 4.35 7.05
N ARG A 92 10.55 4.04 5.77
CA ARG A 92 11.65 3.51 4.93
C ARG A 92 11.75 4.29 3.63
N TRP A 93 12.93 4.23 3.03
CA TRP A 93 13.10 4.65 1.64
C TRP A 93 12.28 3.74 0.73
N SER A 94 11.58 4.33 -0.22
CA SER A 94 10.86 3.55 -1.21
C SER A 94 11.84 2.80 -2.12
N PRO A 95 11.58 1.54 -2.48
CA PRO A 95 12.34 0.85 -3.53
C PRO A 95 11.97 1.36 -4.93
N TYR A 96 10.87 2.11 -5.09
CA TYR A 96 10.40 2.64 -6.36
C TYR A 96 10.88 4.08 -6.57
N ARG A 97 11.30 4.42 -7.81
CA ARG A 97 11.89 5.72 -8.13
C ARG A 97 10.90 6.89 -8.14
N ASP A 98 9.61 6.59 -8.27
CA ASP A 98 8.51 7.55 -8.35
C ASP A 98 7.95 7.94 -6.98
N THR A 99 8.41 7.29 -5.91
CA THR A 99 7.97 7.54 -4.53
C THR A 99 9.18 7.72 -3.63
N CYS A 100 9.08 8.59 -2.64
CA CYS A 100 10.24 8.95 -1.82
C CYS A 100 10.38 7.99 -0.62
N HIS A 101 9.29 7.82 0.14
CA HIS A 101 9.30 7.03 1.37
C HIS A 101 8.05 6.14 1.47
N THR A 102 8.17 5.04 2.19
CA THR A 102 7.05 4.20 2.61
C THR A 102 6.87 4.28 4.13
N VAL A 103 5.63 4.25 4.58
CA VAL A 103 5.27 3.92 5.96
C VAL A 103 4.82 2.48 5.96
N GLU A 104 5.56 1.60 6.62
CA GLU A 104 5.27 0.17 6.76
C GLU A 104 4.80 -0.16 8.18
N TRP A 105 3.91 -1.14 8.33
CA TRP A 105 3.46 -1.67 9.61
C TRP A 105 3.31 -3.20 9.56
N GLY A 106 3.28 -3.83 10.73
CA GLY A 106 3.22 -5.29 10.87
C GLY A 106 4.56 -5.97 10.62
N ASP A 107 4.50 -7.22 10.17
CA ASP A 107 5.68 -8.00 9.85
C ASP A 107 6.46 -7.40 8.67
N PRO A 108 7.77 -7.70 8.53
CA PRO A 108 8.53 -7.35 7.33
C PRO A 108 7.89 -7.96 6.07
N ALA A 109 7.77 -7.15 5.02
CA ALA A 109 7.26 -7.62 3.74
C ALA A 109 8.14 -8.74 3.15
N PRO A 110 7.55 -9.67 2.37
CA PRO A 110 8.32 -10.67 1.63
C PRO A 110 9.37 -10.02 0.73
N GLY A 111 10.45 -10.78 0.44
CA GLY A 111 11.47 -10.33 -0.49
C GLY A 111 10.91 -10.07 -1.88
N TRP A 112 11.50 -9.12 -2.62
CA TRP A 112 11.03 -8.74 -3.96
C TRP A 112 11.10 -9.89 -4.99
N TRP A 113 11.84 -10.95 -4.69
CA TRP A 113 11.99 -12.16 -5.51
C TRP A 113 10.86 -13.18 -5.29
N GLU A 114 9.96 -12.96 -4.34
CA GLU A 114 8.83 -13.84 -4.06
C GLU A 114 7.69 -13.64 -5.07
N ASP A 115 6.90 -14.69 -5.30
CA ASP A 115 5.76 -14.64 -6.23
C ASP A 115 4.64 -13.71 -5.72
N ASP A 116 3.87 -13.14 -6.66
CA ASP A 116 2.72 -12.27 -6.35
C ASP A 116 1.72 -12.94 -5.39
N ALA A 117 1.58 -14.28 -5.45
CA ALA A 117 0.70 -15.03 -4.57
C ALA A 117 1.17 -14.99 -3.10
N VAL A 118 2.49 -14.94 -2.86
CA VAL A 118 3.06 -14.78 -1.52
C VAL A 118 2.73 -13.40 -0.97
N PHE A 119 2.90 -12.35 -1.78
CA PHE A 119 2.48 -10.98 -1.43
C PHE A 119 0.97 -10.90 -1.19
N GLY A 120 0.18 -11.54 -2.04
CA GLY A 120 -1.27 -11.60 -1.93
C GLY A 120 -1.72 -12.12 -0.57
N ARG A 121 -1.19 -13.28 -0.17
CA ARG A 121 -1.47 -13.89 1.14
C ARG A 121 -0.94 -13.04 2.29
N PHE A 122 0.26 -12.48 2.17
CA PHE A 122 0.85 -11.59 3.18
C PHE A 122 -0.04 -10.37 3.47
N TYR A 123 -0.59 -9.75 2.43
CA TYR A 123 -1.51 -8.62 2.54
C TYR A 123 -2.97 -9.04 2.82
N GLY A 124 -3.24 -10.34 3.00
CA GLY A 124 -4.54 -10.87 3.41
C GLY A 124 -5.61 -10.83 2.32
N TYR A 125 -5.22 -10.81 1.04
CA TYR A 125 -6.15 -10.96 -0.06
C TYR A 125 -6.75 -12.38 -0.10
N SER A 126 -7.97 -12.52 -0.61
CA SER A 126 -8.62 -13.82 -0.82
C SER A 126 -7.93 -14.60 -1.93
N GLU A 127 -7.98 -15.93 -1.86
CA GLU A 127 -7.40 -16.80 -2.91
C GLU A 127 -8.01 -16.54 -4.29
N SER A 128 -9.30 -16.16 -4.35
CA SER A 128 -9.95 -15.75 -5.59
C SER A 128 -9.39 -14.44 -6.16
N ALA A 129 -9.12 -13.44 -5.31
CA ALA A 129 -8.49 -12.20 -5.73
C ALA A 129 -7.05 -12.43 -6.19
N ILE A 130 -6.30 -13.28 -5.47
CA ILE A 130 -4.92 -13.64 -5.82
C ILE A 130 -4.88 -14.34 -7.17
N THR A 131 -5.71 -15.36 -7.36
CA THR A 131 -5.78 -16.14 -8.61
C THR A 131 -6.19 -15.25 -9.78
N SER A 132 -7.16 -14.35 -9.58
CA SER A 132 -7.57 -13.39 -10.61
C SER A 132 -6.44 -12.45 -11.01
N PHE A 133 -5.64 -11.98 -10.05
CA PHE A 133 -4.51 -11.10 -10.30
C PHE A 133 -3.38 -11.82 -11.07
N VAL A 134 -3.00 -13.01 -10.61
CA VAL A 134 -1.94 -13.83 -11.23
C VAL A 134 -2.35 -14.27 -12.65
N GLY A 135 -3.61 -14.65 -12.85
CA GLY A 135 -4.13 -15.06 -14.16
C GLY A 135 -4.29 -13.93 -15.18
N ALA A 136 -4.46 -12.69 -14.74
CA ALA A 136 -4.62 -11.52 -15.61
C ALA A 136 -3.29 -10.96 -16.15
N ARG A 137 -2.13 -11.42 -15.65
CA ARG A 137 -0.83 -10.99 -16.19
C ARG A 137 -0.65 -11.56 -17.60
N PRO A 138 -0.37 -10.73 -18.62
CA PRO A 138 0.07 -11.23 -19.91
C PRO A 138 1.31 -12.09 -19.67
N GLN A 139 1.25 -13.37 -20.03
CA GLN A 139 2.46 -14.18 -20.06
C GLN A 139 3.43 -13.49 -21.02
N THR A 140 4.55 -13.00 -20.49
CA THR A 140 5.66 -12.58 -21.35
C THR A 140 5.97 -13.79 -22.24
N PRO A 141 5.90 -13.69 -23.57
CA PRO A 141 6.22 -14.83 -24.41
C PRO A 141 7.63 -15.26 -24.05
N SER A 142 7.76 -16.49 -23.54
CA SER A 142 9.05 -17.13 -23.31
C SER A 142 9.87 -16.93 -24.58
N SER A 143 11.03 -16.29 -24.48
CA SER A 143 11.93 -16.07 -25.60
C SER A 143 12.17 -17.40 -26.29
N ALA A 144 11.43 -17.65 -27.37
CA ALA A 144 11.67 -18.77 -28.24
C ALA A 144 13.09 -18.56 -28.76
N THR A 145 13.95 -19.52 -28.42
CA THR A 145 15.30 -19.68 -28.91
C THR A 145 15.39 -19.24 -30.36
N SER A 146 16.06 -18.13 -30.61
CA SER A 146 16.41 -17.68 -31.95
C SER A 146 17.24 -18.77 -32.61
N THR A 147 16.67 -19.42 -33.63
CA THR A 147 17.36 -20.37 -34.50
C THR A 147 18.60 -19.69 -35.09
N PRO A 148 19.79 -20.33 -35.09
CA PRO A 148 20.96 -19.73 -35.71
C PRO A 148 20.76 -19.66 -37.23
N CYS A 149 20.88 -18.47 -37.82
CA CYS A 149 20.98 -18.31 -39.28
C CYS A 149 22.16 -19.14 -39.81
N SER A 150 21.87 -20.04 -40.74
CA SER A 150 22.92 -20.73 -41.51
C SER A 150 23.54 -19.75 -42.52
N PRO A 151 24.87 -19.73 -42.69
CA PRO A 151 25.50 -18.94 -43.75
C PRO A 151 25.46 -19.75 -45.05
N THR A 152 24.77 -19.25 -46.07
CA THR A 152 24.92 -19.79 -47.43
C THR A 152 26.09 -19.08 -48.11
N ALA A 153 27.14 -19.85 -48.38
CA ALA A 153 28.22 -19.49 -49.28
C ALA A 153 27.81 -19.81 -50.73
N SER A 154 28.00 -18.85 -51.65
CA SER A 154 28.54 -19.01 -53.01
C SER A 154 28.62 -17.65 -53.69
#